data_AF-A0A3C1UR29-F1
#
_entry.id   AF-A0A3C1UR29-F1
#
_cell.length_a   1.000
_cell.length_b   1.000
_cell.length_c   1.000
_cell.angle_alpha   90.00
_cell.angle_beta   90.00
_cell.angle_gamma   90.00
#
_symmetry.space_group_name_H-M   'P 1'
#
loop_
_entity.id
_entity.type
_entity.pdbx_description
1 polymer ?
#
loop_
_entity_poly.entity_id
_entity_poly.type
_entity_poly.pdbx_seq_one_letter_code
_entity_poly.pdbx_strand_id
1 'polypeptide(L)'
;LHEKTALLPKIKIENPGAVIGKNTQQAMQIGAVHGYRGLVRELIAELSNSLKVKSLPVIATGGYAELIAGNLQSITAIRPNLTLEGLRLLQHIRPD
;
A
#
# COMPACT_ATOMS: atom_id res chain seq x y z
N LEU A 1 7.90 14.57 -5.15
CA LEU A 1 8.92 15.26 -4.33
C LEU A 1 10.04 15.80 -5.19
N HIS A 2 10.93 14.96 -5.73
CA HIS A 2 12.08 15.35 -6.57
C HIS A 2 11.77 16.44 -7.63
N GLU A 3 10.76 16.23 -8.48
CA GLU A 3 10.44 17.14 -9.60
C GLU A 3 9.93 18.53 -9.19
N LYS A 4 9.58 18.73 -7.91
CA LYS A 4 9.01 19.99 -7.40
C LYS A 4 9.94 20.69 -6.41
N THR A 5 11.19 20.26 -6.31
CA THR A 5 12.18 20.76 -5.34
C THR A 5 13.57 20.76 -5.94
N ALA A 6 14.41 21.74 -5.58
CA ALA A 6 15.74 21.88 -6.20
C ALA A 6 16.76 20.80 -5.78
N LEU A 7 16.68 20.27 -4.56
CA LEU A 7 17.76 19.44 -3.96
C LEU A 7 17.33 18.04 -3.51
N LEU A 8 16.05 17.68 -3.62
CA LEU A 8 15.65 16.31 -3.27
C LEU A 8 16.07 15.37 -4.39
N PRO A 9 16.72 14.24 -4.11
CA PRO A 9 17.10 13.28 -5.15
C PRO A 9 15.89 12.46 -5.66
N LYS A 10 16.02 11.89 -6.86
CA LYS A 10 15.13 10.80 -7.28
C LYS A 10 15.46 9.57 -6.44
N ILE A 11 14.44 8.95 -5.86
CA ILE A 11 14.60 7.76 -5.01
C ILE A 11 13.76 6.60 -5.55
N LYS A 12 14.26 5.38 -5.37
CA LYS A 12 13.43 4.17 -5.47
C LYS A 12 12.80 3.91 -4.10
N ILE A 13 11.52 3.54 -4.10
CA ILE A 13 10.79 3.25 -2.87
C ILE A 13 11.07 1.81 -2.46
N GLU A 14 11.70 1.65 -1.32
CA GLU A 14 12.15 0.37 -0.75
C GLU A 14 11.97 0.41 0.77
N ASN A 15 12.15 -0.73 1.44
CA ASN A 15 12.05 -0.79 2.89
C ASN A 15 13.17 0.07 3.53
N PRO A 16 12.84 1.11 4.31
CA PRO A 16 13.85 2.03 4.84
C PRO A 16 14.75 1.41 5.94
N GLY A 17 14.36 0.28 6.54
CA GLY A 17 15.14 -0.41 7.59
C GLY A 17 15.29 0.34 8.92
N ALA A 18 14.94 1.63 8.97
CA ALA A 18 14.97 2.49 10.13
C ALA A 18 13.77 3.46 10.11
N VAL A 19 13.42 4.00 11.28
CA VAL A 19 12.31 4.97 11.44
C VAL A 19 12.77 6.42 11.53
N ILE A 20 14.07 6.65 11.71
CA ILE A 20 14.70 7.99 11.73
C ILE A 20 15.77 8.03 10.64
N GLY A 21 15.63 8.97 9.71
CA GLY A 21 16.58 9.15 8.61
C GLY A 21 17.79 9.99 9.05
N LYS A 22 18.98 9.62 8.59
CA LYS A 22 20.24 10.34 8.84
C LYS A 22 20.68 11.20 7.65
N ASN A 23 19.92 11.15 6.55
CA ASN A 23 20.10 11.98 5.37
C ASN A 23 18.77 12.14 4.63
N THR A 24 18.75 13.03 3.63
CA THR A 24 17.57 13.38 2.84
C THR A 24 16.92 12.16 2.16
N GLN A 25 17.71 11.27 1.57
CA GLN A 25 17.19 10.08 0.89
C GLN A 25 16.47 9.14 1.86
N GLN A 26 17.08 8.88 3.02
CA GLN A 26 16.46 8.07 4.08
C GLN A 26 15.20 8.72 4.61
N ALA A 27 15.23 10.03 4.91
CA ALA A 27 14.05 10.75 5.38
C ALA A 27 12.88 10.66 4.39
N MET A 28 13.16 10.80 3.09
CA MET A 28 12.15 10.65 2.03
C MET A 28 11.60 9.21 1.94
N GLN A 29 12.46 8.18 2.00
CA GLN A 29 12.02 6.78 1.98
C GLN A 29 11.14 6.44 3.19
N ILE A 30 11.55 6.89 4.37
CA ILE A 30 10.81 6.69 5.62
C ILE A 30 9.43 7.35 5.51
N GLY A 31 9.40 8.63 5.12
CA GLY A 31 8.15 9.37 4.97
C GLY A 31 7.22 8.72 3.95
N ALA A 32 7.74 8.25 2.82
CA ALA A 32 6.95 7.55 1.83
C ALA A 32 6.38 6.23 2.38
N VAL A 33 7.22 5.33 2.89
CA VAL A 33 6.74 3.99 3.30
C VAL A 33 5.87 4.07 4.56
N HIS A 34 6.31 4.75 5.61
CA HIS A 34 5.56 4.83 6.86
C HIS A 34 4.35 5.75 6.76
N GLY A 35 4.43 6.83 5.97
CA GLY A 35 3.29 7.71 5.72
C GLY A 35 2.16 6.98 5.02
N TYR A 36 2.44 6.23 3.95
CA TYR A 36 1.43 5.43 3.26
C TYR A 36 0.87 4.31 4.14
N ARG A 37 1.71 3.64 4.94
CA ARG A 37 1.24 2.64 5.92
C ARG A 37 0.26 3.26 6.93
N GLY A 38 0.59 4.44 7.47
CA GLY A 38 -0.28 5.17 8.39
C GLY A 38 -1.61 5.54 7.75
N LEU A 39 -1.57 6.10 6.54
CA LEU A 39 -2.76 6.45 5.76
C LEU A 39 -3.67 5.22 5.53
N VAL A 40 -3.11 4.11 5.06
CA VAL A 40 -3.88 2.88 4.80
C VAL A 40 -4.50 2.34 6.09
N ARG A 41 -3.72 2.28 7.18
CA ARG A 41 -4.20 1.81 8.48
C ARG A 41 -5.38 2.63 8.98
N GLU A 42 -5.30 3.95 8.88
CA GLU A 42 -6.35 4.85 9.35
C GLU A 42 -7.63 4.70 8.52
N LEU A 43 -7.50 4.65 7.18
CA LEU A 43 -8.66 4.45 6.31
C LEU A 43 -9.38 3.13 6.58
N ILE A 44 -8.64 2.04 6.83
CA ILE A 44 -9.27 0.74 7.15
C ILE A 44 -10.00 0.81 8.50
N ALA A 45 -9.41 1.48 9.50
CA ALA A 45 -10.04 1.65 10.80
C ALA A 45 -11.35 2.44 10.70
N GLU A 46 -11.32 3.58 10.01
CA GLU A 46 -12.52 4.41 9.75
C GLU A 46 -13.60 3.64 9.00
N LEU A 47 -13.24 2.90 7.95
CA LEU A 47 -14.19 2.08 7.20
C LEU A 47 -14.81 0.98 8.06
N SER A 48 -14.00 0.28 8.86
CA SER A 48 -14.48 -0.78 9.76
C SER A 48 -15.48 -0.23 10.79
N ASN A 49 -15.19 0.94 11.35
CA ASN A 49 -16.07 1.64 12.29
C ASN A 49 -17.37 2.08 11.63
N SER A 50 -17.29 2.71 10.44
CA SER A 50 -18.45 3.18 9.69
C SER A 50 -19.40 2.06 9.30
N LEU A 51 -18.86 0.92 8.86
CA LEU A 51 -19.61 -0.28 8.49
C LEU A 51 -20.11 -1.09 9.70
N LYS A 52 -19.65 -0.75 10.92
CA LYS A 52 -19.97 -1.47 12.18
C LYS A 52 -19.61 -2.96 12.13
N VAL A 53 -18.51 -3.30 11.46
CA VAL A 53 -18.02 -4.68 11.34
C VAL A 53 -16.83 -4.92 12.26
N LYS A 54 -16.78 -6.10 12.89
CA LYS A 54 -15.63 -6.50 13.71
C LYS A 54 -14.40 -6.87 12.88
N SER A 55 -14.61 -7.28 11.64
CA SER A 55 -13.55 -7.67 10.71
C SER A 55 -13.94 -7.23 9.30
N LEU A 56 -13.04 -6.52 8.64
CA LEU A 56 -13.17 -6.09 7.26
C LEU A 56 -12.10 -6.83 6.44
N PRO A 57 -12.49 -7.67 5.46
CA PRO A 57 -11.53 -8.28 4.54
C PRO A 57 -10.84 -7.19 3.70
N VAL A 58 -9.51 -7.14 3.75
CA VAL A 58 -8.72 -6.18 2.97
C VAL A 58 -7.72 -6.92 2.11
N ILE A 59 -7.81 -6.71 0.79
CA ILE A 59 -6.91 -7.30 -0.19
C ILE A 59 -6.03 -6.19 -0.76
N ALA A 60 -4.71 -6.37 -0.71
CA ALA A 60 -3.74 -5.49 -1.34
C ALA A 60 -3.28 -6.05 -2.69
N THR A 61 -3.10 -5.18 -3.69
CA THR A 61 -2.58 -5.50 -5.02
C THR A 61 -1.69 -4.37 -5.54
N GLY A 62 -1.01 -4.57 -6.66
CA GLY A 62 -0.08 -3.62 -7.27
C GLY A 62 1.38 -3.78 -6.81
N GLY A 63 2.30 -3.09 -7.51
CA GLY A 63 3.74 -3.32 -7.39
C GLY A 63 4.37 -2.98 -6.04
N TYR A 64 3.71 -2.17 -5.20
CA TYR A 64 4.17 -1.85 -3.84
C TYR A 64 3.35 -2.54 -2.74
N ALA A 65 2.45 -3.46 -3.10
CA ALA A 65 1.55 -4.09 -2.13
C ALA A 65 2.29 -4.75 -0.98
N GLU A 66 3.32 -5.55 -1.25
CA GLU A 66 4.13 -6.21 -0.23
C GLU A 66 4.86 -5.21 0.67
N LEU A 67 5.44 -4.17 0.07
CA LEU A 67 6.16 -3.15 0.83
C LEU A 67 5.23 -2.39 1.78
N ILE A 68 4.07 -1.95 1.31
CA ILE A 68 3.13 -1.18 2.13
C ILE A 68 2.39 -2.08 3.12
N ALA A 69 1.92 -3.26 2.70
CA ALA A 69 1.23 -4.21 3.57
C ALA A 69 2.13 -4.80 4.66
N GLY A 70 3.46 -4.79 4.47
CA GLY A 70 4.41 -5.26 5.47
C GLY A 70 4.14 -4.64 6.85
N ASN A 71 3.90 -5.50 7.84
CA ASN A 71 3.56 -5.17 9.23
C ASN A 71 2.17 -4.52 9.46
N LEU A 72 1.28 -4.50 8.47
CA LEU A 72 -0.12 -4.09 8.65
C LEU A 72 -1.01 -5.32 8.88
N GLN A 73 -1.39 -5.54 10.14
CA GLN A 73 -2.30 -6.64 10.53
C GLN A 73 -3.70 -6.52 9.92
N SER A 74 -4.07 -5.32 9.46
CA SER A 74 -5.35 -5.07 8.81
C SER A 74 -5.43 -5.63 7.38
N ILE A 75 -4.31 -6.02 6.77
CA ILE A 75 -4.29 -6.63 5.43
C ILE A 75 -4.54 -8.13 5.55
N THR A 76 -5.63 -8.59 4.95
CA THR A 76 -6.02 -10.01 4.95
C THR A 76 -5.21 -10.82 3.95
N ALA A 77 -4.94 -10.26 2.77
CA ALA A 77 -4.24 -10.95 1.70
C ALA A 77 -3.56 -9.99 0.73
N ILE A 78 -2.49 -10.47 0.10
CA ILE A 78 -1.87 -9.83 -1.06
C ILE A 78 -2.20 -10.66 -2.30
N ARG A 79 -2.66 -10.00 -3.37
CA ARG A 79 -3.05 -10.62 -4.65
C ARG A 79 -2.43 -9.83 -5.81
N PRO A 80 -1.19 -10.16 -6.22
CA PRO A 80 -0.48 -9.42 -7.27
C PRO A 80 -1.23 -9.42 -8.61
N ASN A 81 -1.96 -10.49 -8.91
CA ASN A 81 -2.66 -10.69 -10.17
C ASN A 81 -4.16 -10.38 -10.10
N LEU A 82 -4.62 -9.65 -9.07
CA LEU A 82 -6.06 -9.44 -8.82
C LEU A 82 -6.83 -8.94 -10.05
N THR A 83 -6.25 -8.01 -10.81
CA THR A 83 -6.86 -7.52 -12.05
C THR A 83 -6.96 -8.60 -13.13
N LEU A 84 -5.91 -9.41 -13.31
CA LEU A 84 -5.90 -10.51 -14.28
C LEU A 84 -6.86 -11.63 -13.88
N GLU A 85 -6.98 -11.92 -12.58
CA GLU A 85 -7.99 -12.84 -12.05
C GLU A 85 -9.40 -12.35 -12.40
N GLY A 86 -9.67 -11.05 -12.23
CA GLY A 86 -10.94 -10.43 -12.65
C GLY A 86 -11.22 -10.57 -14.14
N LEU A 87 -10.23 -10.32 -15.00
CA LEU A 87 -10.37 -10.52 -16.45
C LEU A 87 -10.66 -11.98 -16.82
N ARG A 88 -9.99 -12.93 -16.16
CA ARG A 88 -10.26 -14.36 -16.34
C ARG A 88 -11.69 -14.73 -15.93
N LEU A 89 -12.19 -14.18 -14.82
CA LEU A 89 -13.55 -14.44 -14.37
C LEU A 89 -14.59 -13.90 -15.35
N LEU A 90 -14.38 -12.69 -15.91
CA LEU A 90 -15.28 -12.10 -16.90
C LEU A 90 -15.50 -12.99 -18.13
N GLN A 91 -14.46 -13.71 -18.59
CA GLN A 91 -14.59 -14.66 -19.69
C GLN A 91 -15.58 -15.80 -19.39
N HIS A 92 -15.70 -16.21 -18.13
CA HIS A 92 -16.58 -17.31 -17.71
C HIS A 92 -17.99 -16.85 -17.30
N ILE A 93 -18.22 -15.53 -17.20
CA ILE A 93 -19.51 -14.94 -16.81
C ILE A 93 -20.41 -14.66 -18.03
N ARG A 94 -19.86 -14.65 -19.25
CA ARG A 94 -20.69 -14.52 -20.45
C ARG A 94 -21.51 -15.80 -20.65
N PRO A 95 -22.85 -15.74 -20.63
CA PRO A 95 -23.64 -16.81 -21.23
C PRO A 95 -23.42 -16.77 -22.75
N ASP A 96 -23.46 -17.95 -23.37
CA ASP A 96 -23.37 -18.13 -24.82
C ASP A 96 -24.37 -17.24 -25.59
#